data_AF-A0A7J2V145-F1
#
_entry.id   AF-A0A7J2V145-F1
#
_cell.length_a   1.000
_cell.length_b   1.000
_cell.length_c   1.000
_cell.angle_alpha   90.00
_cell.angle_beta   90.00
_cell.angle_gamma   90.00
#
_symmetry.space_group_name_H-M   'P 1'
#
loop_
_entity.id
_entity.type
_entity.pdbx_description
1 polymer ?
#
loop_
_entity_poly.entity_id
_entity_poly.type
_entity_poly.pdbx_seq_one_letter_code
_entity_poly.pdbx_strand_id
1 'polypeptide(L)'
;METWLESILILLALTLSITSVSISIWLYISMKRQHLVSMESSVEYKRPRHSKRYMVFRIYRIKGEIDFENLDKCFKNHFAEQLGIFDDVERSLKLVRYNAQSGVGIVRIVSTDIYKTIFAISRLRRCGDAVIIVMPIKITGTLRRAIKRAHEYDSRYGVAQRSV
;
A
#
# COMPACT_ATOMS: atom_id res chain seq x y z
N MET A 1 7.23 -28.32 -60.65
CA MET A 1 6.64 -27.70 -59.45
C MET A 1 6.49 -26.21 -59.73
N GLU A 2 5.31 -25.68 -59.45
CA GLU A 2 4.72 -24.54 -60.16
C GLU A 2 5.24 -23.19 -59.63
N THR A 3 5.82 -22.38 -60.52
CA THR A 3 6.33 -21.02 -60.27
C THR A 3 5.31 -20.06 -59.61
N TRP A 4 4.03 -20.41 -59.70
CA TRP A 4 2.92 -19.72 -59.04
C TRP A 4 2.94 -19.90 -57.52
N LEU A 5 3.36 -21.07 -57.02
CA LEU A 5 3.49 -21.33 -55.57
C LEU A 5 4.65 -20.51 -54.97
N GLU A 6 5.77 -20.40 -55.68
CA GLU A 6 6.91 -19.55 -55.26
C GLU A 6 6.49 -18.08 -55.18
N SER A 7 5.70 -17.62 -56.15
CA SER A 7 5.17 -16.25 -56.18
C SER A 7 4.24 -15.95 -55.00
N ILE A 8 3.37 -16.90 -54.63
CA ILE A 8 2.48 -16.77 -53.46
C ILE A 8 3.28 -16.73 -52.16
N LEU A 9 4.30 -17.57 -52.02
CA LEU A 9 5.17 -17.61 -50.84
C LEU A 9 5.96 -16.30 -50.67
N ILE A 10 6.46 -15.73 -51.77
CA ILE A 10 7.14 -14.43 -51.76
C ILE A 10 6.19 -13.32 -51.30
N LEU A 11 4.94 -13.32 -51.79
CA LEU A 11 3.94 -12.32 -51.39
C LEU A 11 3.60 -12.40 -49.89
N LEU A 12 3.47 -13.62 -49.35
CA LEU A 12 3.24 -13.85 -47.92
C LEU A 12 4.43 -13.42 -47.06
N ALA A 13 5.66 -13.70 -47.50
CA ALA A 13 6.86 -13.26 -46.80
C ALA A 13 6.96 -11.73 -46.74
N LEU A 14 6.63 -11.05 -47.85
CA LEU A 14 6.64 -9.59 -47.92
C LEU A 14 5.60 -8.96 -46.98
N THR A 15 4.38 -9.49 -46.95
CA THR A 15 3.32 -8.98 -46.06
C THR A 15 3.65 -9.19 -44.57
N LEU A 16 4.24 -10.33 -44.21
CA LEU A 16 4.74 -10.59 -42.85
C LEU A 16 5.89 -9.64 -42.46
N SER A 17 6.81 -9.35 -43.38
CA SER A 17 7.90 -8.41 -43.12
C SER A 17 7.38 -6.99 -42.91
N ILE A 18 6.44 -6.52 -43.73
CA ILE A 18 5.86 -5.17 -43.62
C ILE A 18 5.11 -5.01 -42.29
N THR A 19 4.31 -6.02 -41.91
CA THR A 19 3.55 -6.00 -40.65
C THR A 19 4.46 -6.02 -39.43
N SER A 20 5.52 -6.82 -39.43
CA SER A 20 6.50 -6.85 -38.34
C SER A 20 7.17 -5.50 -38.13
N VAL A 21 7.64 -4.85 -39.21
CA VAL A 21 8.27 -3.52 -39.13
C VAL A 21 7.27 -2.47 -38.62
N SER A 22 6.02 -2.53 -39.09
CA SER A 22 4.96 -1.61 -38.66
C SER A 22 4.67 -1.74 -37.16
N ILE A 23 4.62 -2.96 -36.63
CA ILE A 23 4.41 -3.23 -35.20
C ILE A 23 5.60 -2.71 -34.37
N SER A 24 6.84 -2.95 -34.83
CA SER A 24 8.03 -2.45 -34.13
C SER A 24 8.07 -0.91 -34.06
N ILE A 25 7.72 -0.22 -35.15
CA ILE A 25 7.63 1.24 -35.17
C ILE A 25 6.52 1.72 -34.23
N TRP A 26 5.35 1.09 -34.25
CA TRP A 26 4.24 1.45 -33.36
C TRP A 26 4.60 1.27 -31.89
N LEU A 27 5.24 0.15 -31.53
CA LEU A 27 5.73 -0.09 -30.17
C LEU A 27 6.79 0.94 -29.74
N TYR A 28 7.73 1.27 -30.62
CA TYR A 28 8.75 2.29 -30.34
C TYR A 28 8.12 3.67 -30.10
N ILE A 29 7.17 4.09 -30.95
CA ILE A 29 6.45 5.36 -30.79
C ILE A 29 5.62 5.33 -29.50
N SER A 30 4.93 4.22 -29.21
CA SER A 30 4.11 4.06 -28.00
C SER A 30 4.97 4.18 -26.74
N MET A 31 6.10 3.47 -26.67
CA MET A 31 7.04 3.53 -25.54
C MET A 31 7.65 4.93 -25.39
N LYS A 32 8.05 5.57 -26.50
CA LYS A 32 8.60 6.94 -26.47
C LYS A 32 7.54 7.96 -26.05
N ARG A 33 6.29 7.79 -26.47
CA ARG A 33 5.16 8.65 -26.09
C ARG A 33 4.79 8.47 -24.62
N GLN A 34 4.82 7.25 -24.08
CA GLN A 34 4.67 7.01 -22.65
C GLN A 34 5.78 7.71 -21.85
N HIS A 35 7.02 7.67 -22.34
CA HIS A 35 8.14 8.38 -21.70
C HIS A 35 7.97 9.91 -21.77
N LEU A 36 7.52 10.46 -22.89
CA LEU A 36 7.27 11.90 -23.05
C LEU A 36 6.06 12.40 -22.25
N VAL A 37 4.96 11.64 -22.21
CA VAL A 37 3.80 11.95 -21.36
C VAL A 37 4.16 11.86 -19.87
N SER A 38 5.13 11.01 -19.50
CA SER A 38 5.68 10.98 -18.14
C SER A 38 6.57 12.20 -17.80
N MET A 39 7.11 12.89 -18.82
CA MET A 39 7.96 14.07 -18.67
C MET A 39 7.21 15.40 -18.83
N GLU A 40 6.11 15.45 -19.60
CA GLU A 40 5.34 16.67 -19.87
C GLU A 40 4.23 17.00 -18.86
N SER A 41 4.04 16.20 -17.81
CA SER A 41 3.26 16.65 -16.65
C SER A 41 4.11 17.60 -15.79
N SER A 42 4.52 18.73 -16.37
CA SER A 42 5.01 19.90 -15.65
C SER A 42 3.84 20.59 -14.95
N VAL A 43 3.16 19.85 -14.07
CA VAL A 43 2.45 20.44 -12.95
C VAL A 43 3.56 20.84 -12.00
N GLU A 44 3.75 22.14 -11.82
CA GLU A 44 4.48 22.78 -10.72
C GLU A 44 4.74 21.78 -9.58
N TYR A 45 5.96 21.21 -9.53
CA TYR A 45 6.34 20.10 -8.66
C TYR A 45 6.35 20.59 -7.20
N LYS A 46 5.17 20.84 -6.63
CA LYS A 46 4.99 21.02 -5.20
C LYS A 46 5.47 19.71 -4.60
N ARG A 47 6.61 19.75 -3.89
CA ARG A 47 7.10 18.63 -3.10
C ARG A 47 5.89 17.98 -2.43
N PRO A 48 5.64 16.67 -2.64
CA PRO A 48 4.43 16.05 -2.14
C PRO A 48 4.36 16.30 -0.63
N ARG A 49 3.36 17.09 -0.22
CA ARG A 49 3.27 17.54 1.16
C ARG A 49 2.95 16.32 2.01
N HIS A 50 3.88 15.90 2.86
CA HIS A 50 3.63 14.83 3.82
C HIS A 50 2.39 15.18 4.65
N SER A 51 1.37 14.36 4.49
CA SER A 51 0.12 14.52 5.21
C SER A 51 0.21 13.75 6.50
N LYS A 52 -0.03 14.44 7.62
CA LYS A 52 -0.19 13.80 8.92
C LYS A 52 -1.63 13.34 9.08
N ARG A 53 -1.80 12.04 9.34
CA ARG A 53 -3.08 11.38 9.59
C ARG A 53 -2.97 10.45 10.79
N TYR A 54 -4.10 10.20 11.42
CA TYR A 54 -4.22 9.22 12.49
C TYR A 54 -5.19 8.15 12.03
N MET A 55 -4.74 6.91 12.03
CA MET A 55 -5.56 5.75 11.73
C MET A 55 -5.95 5.09 13.05
N VAL A 56 -7.25 5.05 13.31
CA VAL A 56 -7.85 4.17 14.31
C VAL A 56 -7.99 2.80 13.68
N PHE A 57 -7.47 1.79 14.36
CA PHE A 57 -7.48 0.40 13.89
C PHE A 57 -7.96 -0.53 15.00
N ARG A 58 -8.32 -1.75 14.60
CA ARG A 58 -8.54 -2.87 15.52
C ARG A 58 -7.66 -4.04 15.12
N ILE A 59 -7.09 -4.69 16.12
CA ILE A 59 -6.38 -5.95 15.98
C ILE A 59 -7.35 -7.07 16.36
N TYR A 60 -7.52 -8.01 15.43
CA TYR A 60 -8.07 -9.32 15.73
C TYR A 60 -6.91 -10.26 16.01
N ARG A 61 -6.89 -10.86 17.20
CA ARG A 61 -5.89 -11.86 17.58
C ARG A 61 -6.45 -13.23 17.26
N ILE A 62 -5.77 -13.94 16.36
CA ILE A 62 -6.07 -15.34 16.06
C ILE A 62 -5.36 -16.24 17.06
N LYS A 63 -4.12 -15.88 17.41
CA LYS A 63 -3.29 -16.58 18.39
C LYS A 63 -2.34 -15.61 19.08
N GLY A 64 -2.07 -15.83 20.36
CA GLY A 64 -1.08 -15.09 21.13
C GLY A 64 -1.58 -13.72 21.62
N GLU A 65 -0.86 -13.19 22.60
CA GLU A 65 -1.06 -11.83 23.10
C GLU A 65 -0.02 -10.88 22.51
N ILE A 66 -0.33 -9.60 22.55
CA ILE A 66 0.55 -8.55 22.04
C ILE A 66 0.30 -7.31 22.89
N ASP A 67 1.37 -6.71 23.37
CA ASP A 67 1.37 -5.46 24.12
C ASP A 67 1.65 -4.27 23.21
N PHE A 68 1.75 -3.07 23.79
CA PHE A 68 1.98 -1.85 23.03
C PHE A 68 3.38 -1.84 22.40
N GLU A 69 4.39 -2.20 23.16
CA GLU A 69 5.80 -2.13 22.79
C GLU A 69 6.12 -3.08 21.63
N ASN A 70 5.66 -4.34 21.71
CA ASN A 70 5.86 -5.31 20.64
C ASN A 70 5.09 -4.90 19.39
N LEU A 71 3.85 -4.39 19.54
CA LEU A 71 3.08 -3.92 18.40
C LEU A 71 3.72 -2.73 17.69
N ASP A 72 4.21 -1.74 18.43
CA ASP A 72 4.89 -0.57 17.89
C ASP A 72 6.15 -0.98 17.12
N LYS A 73 6.96 -1.87 17.69
CA LYS A 73 8.15 -2.42 17.03
C LYS A 73 7.78 -3.17 15.74
N CYS A 74 6.75 -4.02 15.77
CA CYS A 74 6.30 -4.75 14.60
C CYS A 74 5.76 -3.83 13.49
N PHE A 75 5.00 -2.80 13.85
CA PHE A 75 4.52 -1.82 12.88
C PHE A 75 5.69 -1.10 12.20
N LYS A 76 6.69 -0.67 12.97
CA LYS A 76 7.87 0.02 12.46
C LYS A 76 8.72 -0.89 11.55
N ASN A 77 9.04 -2.09 11.99
CA ASN A 77 9.81 -3.05 11.21
C ASN A 77 9.08 -3.41 9.91
N HIS A 78 7.79 -3.76 9.99
CA HIS A 78 7.02 -4.12 8.82
C HIS A 78 6.86 -2.95 7.84
N PHE A 79 6.65 -1.73 8.35
CA PHE A 79 6.59 -0.52 7.53
C PHE A 79 7.91 -0.28 6.79
N ALA A 80 9.05 -0.40 7.47
CA ALA A 80 10.36 -0.24 6.87
C ALA A 80 10.61 -1.27 5.76
N GLU A 81 10.30 -2.54 6.03
CA GLU A 81 10.44 -3.65 5.07
C GLU A 81 9.53 -3.47 3.84
N GLN A 82 8.26 -3.14 4.04
CA GLN A 82 7.29 -3.07 2.93
C GLN A 82 7.45 -1.84 2.05
N LEU A 83 7.96 -0.73 2.59
CA LEU A 83 8.09 0.53 1.85
C LEU A 83 9.54 0.91 1.53
N GLY A 84 10.52 0.18 2.03
CA GLY A 84 11.95 0.49 1.86
C GLY A 84 12.36 1.78 2.59
N ILE A 85 11.62 2.19 3.61
CA ILE A 85 11.87 3.41 4.39
C ILE A 85 12.58 3.00 5.66
N PHE A 86 13.91 3.03 5.66
CA PHE A 86 14.72 2.71 6.84
C PHE A 86 15.07 3.98 7.64
N ASP A 87 15.28 5.09 6.94
CA ASP A 87 15.46 6.40 7.57
C ASP A 87 14.11 6.98 8.00
N ASP A 88 14.08 7.54 9.21
CA ASP A 88 12.96 8.34 9.71
C ASP A 88 11.62 7.59 9.93
N VAL A 89 11.69 6.27 10.15
CA VAL A 89 10.52 5.43 10.47
C VAL A 89 9.73 6.00 11.64
N GLU A 90 10.40 6.45 12.70
CA GLU A 90 9.77 7.02 13.89
C GLU A 90 8.93 8.28 13.59
N ARG A 91 9.38 9.10 12.63
CA ARG A 91 8.63 10.29 12.22
C ARG A 91 7.47 9.91 11.30
N SER A 92 7.69 8.95 10.41
CA SER A 92 6.72 8.46 9.41
C SER A 92 5.58 7.65 10.04
N LEU A 93 5.88 6.81 11.03
CA LEU A 93 4.92 5.92 11.67
C LEU A 93 5.17 5.84 13.17
N LYS A 94 4.13 6.07 13.96
CA LYS A 94 4.22 5.95 15.42
C LYS A 94 2.94 5.40 16.01
N LEU A 95 3.02 4.31 16.78
CA LEU A 95 1.89 3.88 17.60
C LEU A 95 1.67 4.91 18.71
N VAL A 96 0.44 5.44 18.79
CA VAL A 96 0.06 6.48 19.76
C VAL A 96 -0.65 5.86 20.95
N ARG A 97 -1.46 4.83 20.69
CA ARG A 97 -2.27 4.17 21.70
C ARG A 97 -2.57 2.75 21.25
N TYR A 98 -2.62 1.83 22.21
CA TYR A 98 -3.19 0.52 22.01
C TYR A 98 -3.87 0.05 23.31
N ASN A 99 -5.09 -0.47 23.18
CA ASN A 99 -5.80 -1.12 24.28
C ASN A 99 -5.83 -2.63 24.01
N ALA A 100 -5.10 -3.38 24.85
CA ALA A 100 -5.02 -4.82 24.70
C ALA A 100 -6.38 -5.51 24.92
N GLN A 101 -7.27 -4.97 25.76
CA GLN A 101 -8.57 -5.61 26.00
C GLN A 101 -9.57 -5.44 24.86
N SER A 102 -9.56 -4.33 24.12
CA SER A 102 -10.47 -4.15 22.98
C SER A 102 -9.83 -4.50 21.64
N GLY A 103 -8.50 -4.57 21.61
CA GLY A 103 -7.69 -4.62 20.40
C GLY A 103 -7.66 -3.30 19.62
N VAL A 104 -8.24 -2.22 20.13
CA VAL A 104 -8.32 -0.92 19.43
C VAL A 104 -7.06 -0.10 19.68
N GLY A 105 -6.52 0.49 18.62
CA GLY A 105 -5.36 1.37 18.70
C GLY A 105 -5.43 2.56 17.76
N ILE A 106 -4.44 3.43 17.90
CA ILE A 106 -4.24 4.61 17.05
C ILE A 106 -2.79 4.60 16.60
N VAL A 107 -2.57 4.69 15.29
CA VAL A 107 -1.25 4.91 14.71
C VAL A 107 -1.24 6.24 13.98
N ARG A 108 -0.18 7.04 14.23
CA ARG A 108 0.11 8.27 13.50
C ARG A 108 0.88 7.90 12.25
N ILE A 109 0.41 8.37 11.10
CA ILE A 109 1.03 8.19 9.80
C ILE A 109 1.38 9.57 9.25
N VAL A 110 2.62 9.75 8.81
CA VAL A 110 3.11 10.92 8.09
C VAL A 110 3.65 10.42 6.76
N SER A 111 2.87 10.58 5.70
CA SER A 111 3.22 10.05 4.38
C SER A 111 2.70 10.94 3.27
N THR A 112 3.37 10.89 2.13
CA THR A 112 2.90 11.45 0.85
C THR A 112 1.73 10.63 0.30
N ASP A 113 1.73 9.32 0.57
CA ASP A 113 0.66 8.38 0.21
C ASP A 113 0.18 7.62 1.45
N ILE A 114 -0.87 8.18 2.06
CA ILE A 114 -1.52 7.62 3.25
C ILE A 114 -2.13 6.25 2.95
N TYR A 115 -2.74 6.05 1.78
CA TYR A 115 -3.46 4.81 1.48
C TYR A 115 -2.49 3.66 1.22
N LYS A 116 -1.38 3.90 0.51
CA LYS A 116 -0.29 2.93 0.37
C LYS A 116 0.28 2.52 1.73
N THR A 117 0.46 3.48 2.63
CA THR A 117 0.95 3.22 3.99
C THR A 117 -0.02 2.37 4.80
N ILE A 118 -1.31 2.71 4.76
CA ILE A 118 -2.36 1.95 5.46
C ILE A 118 -2.44 0.53 4.90
N PHE A 119 -2.38 0.38 3.57
CA PHE A 119 -2.39 -0.93 2.93
C PHE A 119 -1.21 -1.78 3.37
N ALA A 120 0.01 -1.22 3.37
CA ALA A 120 1.20 -1.92 3.85
C ALA A 120 1.03 -2.42 5.29
N ILE A 121 0.61 -1.55 6.22
CA ILE A 121 0.42 -1.93 7.63
C ILE A 121 -0.70 -2.98 7.80
N SER A 122 -1.77 -2.90 7.01
CA SER A 122 -2.90 -3.83 7.07
C SER A 122 -2.53 -5.26 6.64
N ARG A 123 -1.40 -5.42 5.94
CA ARG A 123 -0.87 -6.73 5.53
C ARG A 123 -0.09 -7.44 6.62
N LEU A 124 0.19 -6.78 7.74
CA LEU A 124 0.85 -7.43 8.87
C LEU A 124 0.00 -8.61 9.38
N ARG A 125 0.58 -9.82 9.35
CA ARG A 125 -0.07 -11.07 9.79
C ARG A 125 0.51 -11.66 11.06
N ARG A 126 1.76 -11.34 11.37
CA ARG A 126 2.48 -11.88 12.52
C ARG A 126 3.30 -10.80 13.19
N CYS A 127 3.33 -10.85 14.52
CA CYS A 127 4.18 -10.00 15.33
C CYS A 127 4.71 -10.84 16.50
N GLY A 128 5.98 -11.25 16.44
CA GLY A 128 6.50 -12.31 17.30
C GLY A 128 5.67 -13.59 17.11
N ASP A 129 5.22 -14.17 18.23
CA ASP A 129 4.39 -15.38 18.24
C ASP A 129 2.89 -15.09 18.01
N ALA A 130 2.49 -13.81 18.01
CA ALA A 130 1.10 -13.43 17.80
C ALA A 130 0.72 -13.48 16.32
N VAL A 131 -0.38 -14.16 16.01
CA VAL A 131 -1.01 -14.15 14.68
C VAL A 131 -2.17 -13.16 14.73
N ILE A 132 -2.06 -12.09 13.93
CA ILE A 132 -2.95 -10.93 14.01
C ILE A 132 -3.52 -10.54 12.64
N ILE A 133 -4.66 -9.85 12.68
CA ILE A 133 -5.20 -9.11 11.54
C ILE A 133 -5.34 -7.66 11.99
N VAL A 134 -4.63 -6.76 11.30
CA VAL A 134 -4.78 -5.31 11.48
C VAL A 134 -5.89 -4.82 10.58
N MET A 135 -6.98 -4.34 11.18
CA MET A 135 -8.14 -3.79 10.46
C MET A 135 -8.22 -2.27 10.67
N PRO A 136 -7.95 -1.45 9.64
CA PRO A 136 -8.26 -0.03 9.68
C PRO A 136 -9.76 0.20 9.91
N ILE A 137 -10.13 1.08 10.84
CA ILE A 137 -11.52 1.44 11.10
C ILE A 137 -11.83 2.85 10.61
N LYS A 138 -10.97 3.81 10.99
CA LYS A 138 -11.19 5.22 10.65
C LYS A 138 -9.89 5.98 10.49
N ILE A 139 -9.85 6.86 9.50
CA ILE A 139 -8.76 7.83 9.31
C ILE A 139 -9.25 9.21 9.73
N THR A 140 -8.43 9.93 10.49
CA THR A 140 -8.72 11.32 10.90
C THR A 140 -7.50 12.22 10.65
N GLY A 141 -7.76 13.53 10.54
CA GLY A 141 -6.70 14.54 10.44
C GLY A 141 -6.05 14.92 11.77
N THR A 142 -6.72 14.68 12.90
CA THR A 142 -6.28 15.15 14.21
C THR A 142 -6.35 14.06 15.28
N LEU A 143 -5.41 14.11 16.23
CA LEU A 143 -5.34 13.15 17.34
C LEU A 143 -6.60 13.21 18.20
N ARG A 144 -7.13 14.40 18.49
CA ARG A 144 -8.37 14.58 19.26
C ARG A 144 -9.54 13.82 18.66
N ARG A 145 -9.72 13.87 17.33
CA ARG A 145 -10.76 13.09 16.64
C ARG A 145 -10.48 11.60 16.70
N ALA A 146 -9.22 11.17 16.55
CA ALA A 146 -8.84 9.76 16.63
C ALA A 146 -9.11 9.18 18.02
N ILE A 147 -8.75 9.90 19.10
CA ILE A 147 -9.01 9.51 20.49
C ILE A 147 -10.51 9.36 20.74
N LYS A 148 -11.32 10.35 20.31
CA LYS A 148 -12.79 10.27 20.43
C LYS A 148 -13.33 8.99 19.78
N ARG A 149 -12.91 8.71 18.53
CA ARG A 149 -13.33 7.49 17.82
C ARG A 149 -12.82 6.22 18.47
N ALA A 150 -11.57 6.19 18.95
CA ALA A 150 -11.01 5.03 19.62
C ALA A 150 -11.81 4.67 20.88
N HIS A 151 -12.19 5.65 21.71
CA HIS A 151 -13.06 5.43 22.87
C HIS A 151 -14.45 4.89 22.49
N GLU A 152 -15.07 5.43 21.44
CA GLU A 152 -16.33 4.90 20.90
C GLU A 152 -16.22 3.42 20.48
N TYR A 153 -15.07 3.01 19.94
CA TYR A 153 -14.83 1.61 19.55
C TYR A 153 -14.42 0.73 20.73
N ASP A 154 -13.69 1.26 21.71
CA ASP A 154 -13.35 0.53 22.93
C ASP A 154 -14.59 0.10 23.70
N SER A 155 -15.57 0.99 23.88
CA SER A 155 -16.82 0.65 24.54
C SER A 155 -17.61 -0.40 23.77
N ARG A 156 -17.60 -0.31 22.43
CA ARG A 156 -18.30 -1.26 21.56
C ARG A 156 -17.67 -2.66 21.57
N TYR A 157 -16.35 -2.75 21.59
CA TYR A 157 -15.63 -4.02 21.44
C TYR A 157 -15.13 -4.62 22.75
N GLY A 158 -14.91 -3.82 23.79
CA GLY A 158 -14.48 -4.30 25.11
C GLY A 158 -15.53 -5.16 25.82
N VAL A 159 -16.81 -5.03 25.45
CA VAL A 159 -17.89 -5.90 25.96
C VAL A 159 -17.90 -7.26 25.24
N ALA A 160 -17.55 -7.30 23.96
CA ALA A 160 -17.66 -8.50 23.12
C ALA A 160 -16.60 -9.59 23.38
N GLN A 161 -15.52 -9.26 24.10
CA GLN A 161 -14.50 -10.25 24.50
C GLN A 161 -14.77 -10.90 25.86
N ARG A 162 -15.80 -10.49 26.60
CA ARG A 162 -16.21 -11.12 27.87
C ARG A 162 -17.14 -12.33 27.69
N SER A 163 -17.58 -12.59 26.46
CA SER A 163 -18.61 -13.59 26.15
C SER A 163 -18.06 -14.83 25.43
N VAL A 164 -16.78 -15.16 25.64
CA VAL A 164 -16.16 -16.43 25.22
C VAL A 164 -15.54 -17.09 26.43
#